data_AF-A0A9P8JSJ6-F1
#
_entry.id   AF-A0A9P8JSJ6-F1
#
_cell.length_a   1.000
_cell.length_b   1.000
_cell.length_c   1.000
_cell.angle_alpha   90.00
_cell.angle_beta   90.00
_cell.angle_gamma   90.00
#
_symmetry.space_group_name_H-M   'P 1'
#
loop_
_entity.id
_entity.type
_entity.pdbx_description
1 polymer ?
#
loop_
_entity_poly.entity_id
_entity_poly.type
_entity_poly.pdbx_seq_one_letter_code
_entity_poly.pdbx_strand_id
1 'polypeptide(L)' 'MATFKALNLESDDEEDIEIDDTKEIQIEEALKLYQTALKFHSDGPPSYAQAAEAYRALFESDIFKYPESQQELKRLELY' A
#
# COMPACT_ATOMS: atom_id res chain seq x y z
N MET A 1 14.09 -38.29 -19.71
CA MET A 1 15.24 -38.78 -18.92
C MET A 1 14.79 -38.81 -17.47
N ALA A 2 14.96 -39.94 -16.77
CA ALA A 2 14.53 -40.07 -15.39
C ALA A 2 15.54 -39.36 -14.47
N THR A 3 15.09 -38.31 -13.77
CA THR A 3 15.89 -37.55 -12.84
C THR A 3 16.13 -38.40 -11.59
N PHE A 4 17.38 -38.71 -11.29
CA PHE A 4 17.78 -39.43 -10.08
C PHE A 4 17.78 -38.44 -8.91
N LYS A 5 17.01 -38.71 -7.84
CA LYS A 5 17.01 -37.92 -6.59
C LYS A 5 17.53 -38.80 -5.45
N ALA A 6 18.64 -38.39 -4.84
CA ALA A 6 19.24 -39.08 -3.70
C ALA A 6 18.43 -38.77 -2.42
N LEU A 7 18.11 -39.80 -1.64
CA LEU A 7 17.26 -39.72 -0.44
C LEU A 7 17.95 -39.15 0.82
N ASN A 8 19.26 -38.91 0.78
CA ASN A 8 20.08 -38.48 1.93
C ASN A 8 20.71 -37.08 1.75
N LEU A 9 20.28 -36.32 0.76
CA LEU A 9 20.65 -34.92 0.62
C LEU A 9 19.44 -34.12 1.11
N GLU A 10 19.57 -33.45 2.26
CA GLU A 10 18.70 -32.32 2.57
C GLU A 10 18.88 -31.34 1.41
N SER A 11 17.79 -31.05 0.70
CA SER A 11 17.82 -30.12 -0.41
C SER A 11 18.27 -28.76 0.10
N ASP A 12 19.46 -28.34 -0.32
CA ASP A 12 20.05 -27.00 -0.08
C ASP A 12 19.24 -25.89 -0.78
N ASP A 13 18.18 -26.26 -1.49
CA ASP A 13 17.18 -25.40 -2.10
C ASP A 13 16.05 -25.12 -1.10
N GLU A 14 16.36 -24.58 0.08
CA GLU A 14 15.40 -23.68 0.74
C GLU A 14 15.43 -22.40 -0.09
N GLU A 15 14.64 -22.34 -1.16
CA GLU A 15 14.39 -21.09 -1.87
C GLU A 15 13.91 -20.09 -0.81
N ASP A 16 14.75 -19.11 -0.47
CA ASP A 16 14.38 -17.96 0.37
C ASP A 16 13.18 -17.30 -0.31
N ILE A 17 11.97 -17.63 0.14
CA ILE A 17 10.73 -17.07 -0.39
C ILE A 17 10.72 -15.60 0.04
N GLU A 18 11.15 -14.71 -0.85
CA GLU A 18 11.05 -13.27 -0.64
C GLU A 18 9.58 -12.90 -0.45
N ILE A 19 9.23 -12.47 0.77
CA ILE A 19 7.88 -12.02 1.10
C ILE A 19 7.72 -10.63 0.47
N ASP A 20 6.76 -10.48 -0.45
CA ASP A 20 6.46 -9.20 -1.10
C ASP A 20 5.61 -8.30 -0.18
N ASP A 21 6.30 -7.45 0.60
CA ASP A 21 5.69 -6.49 1.53
C ASP A 21 5.35 -5.14 0.86
N THR A 22 5.46 -5.04 -0.47
CA THR A 22 5.30 -3.76 -1.19
C THR A 22 3.96 -3.09 -0.88
N LYS A 23 2.87 -3.87 -0.85
CA LYS A 23 1.53 -3.34 -0.57
C LYS A 23 1.38 -2.88 0.87
N GLU A 24 1.97 -3.58 1.83
CA GLU A 24 1.97 -3.18 3.24
C GLU A 24 2.67 -1.84 3.42
N ILE A 25 3.86 -1.68 2.84
CA ILE A 25 4.62 -0.42 2.86
C ILE A 25 3.79 0.73 2.27
N GLN A 26 3.17 0.53 1.11
CA GLN A 26 2.34 1.56 0.48
C GLN A 26 1.11 1.94 1.32
N ILE A 27 0.52 0.99 2.06
CA ILE A 27 -0.56 1.27 3.02
C ILE A 27 -0.03 2.13 4.16
N GLU A 28 1.11 1.78 4.75
CA GLU A 28 1.70 2.56 5.84
C GLU A 28 2.03 3.99 5.42
N GLU A 29 2.58 4.18 4.22
CA GLU A 29 2.89 5.49 3.66
C GLU A 29 1.63 6.34 3.46
N ALA A 30 0.56 5.75 2.91
CA ALA A 30 -0.73 6.41 2.79
C ALA A 30 -1.31 6.77 4.17
N LEU A 31 -1.21 5.88 5.17
CA LEU A 31 -1.69 6.18 6.52
C LEU A 31 -0.95 7.36 7.18
N LYS A 32 0.35 7.52 6.94
CA LYS A 32 1.12 8.68 7.41
C LYS A 32 0.63 9.99 6.79
N LEU A 33 0.33 9.98 5.48
CA LEU A 33 -0.22 11.15 4.79
C LEU A 33 -1.63 11.48 5.30
N TYR A 34 -2.47 10.47 5.52
CA TYR A 34 -3.80 10.65 6.08
C TYR A 34 -3.78 11.27 7.49
N GLN A 35 -2.92 10.76 8.38
CA GLN A 35 -2.74 11.33 9.72
C GLN A 35 -2.28 12.79 9.66
N THR A 36 -1.37 13.11 8.74
CA THR A 36 -0.88 14.48 8.52
C THR A 36 -2.00 15.40 8.03
N ALA A 37 -2.81 14.95 7.07
CA ALA A 37 -3.94 15.70 6.56
C ALA A 37 -4.98 15.96 7.66
N LEU A 38 -5.30 14.95 8.47
CA LEU A 38 -6.20 15.09 9.61
C LEU A 38 -5.68 16.08 10.65
N LYS A 39 -4.37 16.07 10.94
CA LYS A 39 -3.76 17.02 11.86
C LYS A 39 -3.99 18.46 11.37
N PHE A 40 -3.61 18.77 10.13
CA PHE A 40 -3.81 20.10 9.56
C PHE A 40 -5.30 20.49 9.48
N HIS A 41 -6.19 19.53 9.20
CA HIS A 41 -7.62 19.78 9.20
C HIS A 41 -8.09 20.16 10.62
N SER A 42 -7.63 19.44 11.65
CA SER A 42 -8.00 19.71 13.04
C SER A 42 -7.45 21.03 13.59
N ASP A 43 -6.34 21.53 13.04
CA ASP A 43 -5.76 22.83 13.41
C ASP A 43 -6.61 24.03 12.96
N GLY A 44 -7.61 23.80 12.09
CA GLY A 44 -8.63 24.79 11.71
C GLY A 44 -8.30 25.60 10.45
N PRO A 45 -9.08 26.66 10.17
CA PRO A 45 -9.06 27.37 8.88
C PRO A 45 -7.68 27.83 8.38
N PRO A 46 -6.74 28.28 9.24
CA PRO A 46 -5.40 28.67 8.78
C PRO A 46 -4.62 27.52 8.14
N SER A 47 -4.86 26.29 8.56
CA SER A 47 -4.15 25.08 8.12
C SER A 47 -4.86 24.33 7.00
N TYR A 48 -6.05 24.78 6.56
CA TYR A 48 -6.84 24.08 5.54
C TYR A 48 -6.14 23.96 4.19
N ALA A 49 -5.32 24.95 3.82
CA ALA A 49 -4.51 24.84 2.60
C ALA A 49 -3.52 23.67 2.70
N GLN A 50 -2.87 23.50 3.85
CA GLN A 50 -1.94 22.40 4.11
C GLN A 50 -2.67 21.05 4.18
N ALA A 51 -3.86 21.02 4.80
CA ALA A 51 -4.70 19.83 4.82
C ALA A 51 -5.09 19.40 3.40
N ALA A 52 -5.50 20.35 2.55
CA ALA A 52 -5.85 20.08 1.16
C ALA A 52 -4.66 19.52 0.36
N GLU A 53 -3.46 20.08 0.55
CA GLU A 53 -2.24 19.54 -0.08
C GLU A 53 -1.91 18.13 0.41
N ALA A 54 -2.01 17.87 1.71
CA ALA A 54 -1.77 16.55 2.28
C ALA A 54 -2.79 15.50 1.81
N TYR A 55 -4.08 15.88 1.70
CA TYR A 55 -5.10 15.00 1.11
C TYR A 55 -4.83 14.73 -0.37
N ARG A 56 -4.42 15.74 -1.15
CA ARG A 56 -4.06 15.53 -2.55
C ARG A 56 -2.90 14.54 -2.66
N ALA A 57 -1.84 14.72 -1.88
CA ALA A 57 -0.71 13.79 -1.86
C ALA A 57 -1.14 12.37 -1.47
N LEU A 58 -2.04 12.21 -0.49
CA LEU A 58 -2.61 10.92 -0.11
C LEU A 58 -3.28 10.22 -1.30
N PHE A 59 -4.13 10.91 -2.04
CA PHE A 59 -4.86 10.31 -3.17
C PHE A 59 -3.99 10.06 -4.40
N GLU A 60 -2.81 10.68 -4.48
CA GLU A 60 -1.80 10.42 -5.51
C GLU A 60 -0.91 9.19 -5.22
N SER A 61 -0.98 8.63 -4.00
CA SER A 61 -0.22 7.45 -3.58
C SER A 61 -0.51 6.20 -4.42
N ASP A 62 0.49 5.33 -4.55
CA ASP A 62 0.42 4.13 -5.39
C ASP A 62 -0.66 3.13 -4.95
N ILE A 63 -0.97 3.07 -3.65
CA ILE A 63 -2.04 2.20 -3.11
C ILE A 63 -3.41 2.50 -3.74
N PHE A 64 -3.64 3.71 -4.21
CA PHE A 64 -4.90 4.08 -4.88
C PHE A 64 -4.90 3.73 -6.36
N LYS A 65 -3.75 3.44 -6.98
CA LYS A 65 -3.66 3.06 -8.40
C LYS A 65 -4.05 1.61 -8.66
N TYR A 66 -4.15 0.78 -7.62
CA TYR A 66 -4.58 -0.61 -7.76
C TYR A 66 -6.04 -0.72 -8.24
N PRO A 67 -6.36 -1.75 -9.05
CA PRO A 67 -7.71 -1.96 -9.56
C PRO A 67 -8.79 -2.06 -8.48
N GLU A 68 -8.49 -2.72 -7.35
CA GLU A 68 -9.44 -2.84 -6.23
C GLU A 68 -9.81 -1.49 -5.62
N SER A 69 -8.83 -0.60 -5.44
CA SER A 69 -9.04 0.75 -4.92
C SER A 69 -9.91 1.59 -5.87
N GLN A 70 -9.68 1.45 -7.18
CA GLN A 70 -10.45 2.15 -8.20
C GLN A 70 -11.87 1.62 -8.35
N GLN A 71 -12.07 0.31 -8.20
CA GLN A 71 -13.40 -0.30 -8.21
C GLN A 71 -14.22 0.12 -6.98
N GLU A 72 -13.57 0.19 -5.82
CA GLU A 72 -14.17 0.70 -4.59
C GLU A 72 -14.67 2.15 -4.77
N LEU A 73 -13.81 3.03 -5.29
CA LEU A 73 -14.17 4.43 -5.54
C LEU A 73 -15.39 4.55 -6.45
N LYS A 74 -15.38 3.84 -7.59
CA LYS A 74 -16.52 3.82 -8.53
C LYS A 74 -17.81 3.35 -7.88
N ARG A 75 -17.73 2.40 -6.95
CA ARG A 75 -18.90 1.93 -6.21
C ARG A 75 -19.46 3.02 -5.29
N LEU A 76 -18.58 3.77 -4.61
CA LEU A 76 -18.99 4.86 -3.74
C LEU A 76 -19.61 6.03 -4.51
N GLU A 77 -19.16 6.32 -5.72
CA GLU A 77 -19.72 7.38 -6.59
C GLU A 77 -21.15 7.09 -7.08
N LEU A 78 -21.63 5.85 -6.95
CA LEU A 78 -23.00 5.46 -7.32
C LEU A 78 -24.04 5.71 -6.20
N TYR A 79 -23.60 6.11 -5.01
CA TYR A 79 -24.44 6.37 -3.83
C TYR A 79 -24.38 7.84 -3.41
#